data_AF-A0A2D6NAL5-F1
#
_entry.id   AF-A0A2D6NAL5-F1
#
_cell.length_a   1.000
_cell.length_b   1.000
_cell.length_c   1.000
_cell.angle_alpha   90.00
_cell.angle_beta   90.00
_cell.angle_gamma   90.00
#
_symmetry.space_group_name_H-M   'P 1'
#
loop_
_entity.id
_entity.type
_entity.pdbx_description
1 polymer ?
#
loop_
_entity_poly.entity_id
_entity_poly.type
_entity_poly.pdbx_seq_one_letter_code
_entity_poly.pdbx_strand_id
1 'polypeptide(L)'
;MYGPMTLWQWVLAAVGAVIALALFAAAVTLSRTPSEVAPTATIARATAVLAATPSPVPNATPAPTREAVARPEPTAVPTALAGRADATSIAVATAGVSSAVTLPEGWFFALPEGTANQGFAVLDEPDGPPFATAYRLNGGFAVLGRPVSRSLQLSDGAIYQLFANGLLRWQPGTPAVAVTRVDLLAFATLDGLEDQLWWLGVPRRAPPWDDRLAPTPDPRVRLQWLTEPTIAVHYLGPSPASGQESAGAEPPQLPPGLRIYGWPESRPEHVGAYIAQRFQRAVLRVQLTPGAGSPPAGTVEVLPLGPLIAHTSVFQGPATAPDTLVDERIAARAPRPVLEWPVLPAPTPTSALPTVAPTAVALGLPTVGPVSTPAVGVVVPDAALRLVAVVNEGSSEHVVVANGGSQPQNLRGWVLESQTGGQRYAFPAVTLAPGMTVRVHSGQGSAAAAVSPT
;
A
#
# COMPACT_ATOMS: atom_id res chain seq x y z
N MET A 1 -25.33 2.73 27.28
CA MET A 1 -26.09 1.46 27.28
C MET A 1 -26.62 1.23 25.88
N TYR A 2 -25.95 0.42 25.08
CA TYR A 2 -26.51 -0.11 23.83
C TYR A 2 -26.94 -1.55 24.11
N GLY A 3 -28.19 -1.88 23.79
CA GLY A 3 -28.76 -3.20 24.05
C GLY A 3 -28.08 -4.30 23.24
N PRO A 4 -28.16 -5.57 23.69
CA PRO A 4 -27.53 -6.69 23.00
C PRO A 4 -28.12 -6.87 21.59
N MET A 5 -27.25 -6.93 20.59
CA MET A 5 -27.63 -7.31 19.23
C MET A 5 -28.27 -8.70 19.22
N THR A 6 -29.35 -8.86 18.47
CA THR A 6 -30.04 -10.14 18.37
C THR A 6 -29.24 -11.12 17.51
N LEU A 7 -29.41 -12.42 17.77
CA LEU A 7 -28.79 -13.51 17.00
C LEU A 7 -28.98 -13.35 15.48
N TRP A 8 -30.05 -12.66 15.04
CA TRP A 8 -30.33 -12.41 13.64
C TRP A 8 -29.37 -11.37 13.00
N GLN A 9 -28.90 -10.38 13.77
CA GLN A 9 -27.91 -9.42 13.27
C GLN A 9 -26.53 -10.07 13.09
N TRP A 10 -26.21 -11.08 13.89
CA TRP A 10 -24.99 -11.87 13.75
C TRP A 10 -25.00 -12.76 12.49
N VAL A 11 -26.12 -13.40 12.17
CA VAL A 11 -26.20 -14.26 10.99
C VAL A 11 -26.18 -13.43 9.69
N LEU A 12 -26.77 -12.23 9.66
CA LEU A 12 -26.64 -11.33 8.49
C LEU A 12 -25.20 -10.83 8.28
N ALA A 13 -24.47 -10.52 9.35
CA ALA A 13 -23.07 -10.12 9.27
C ALA A 13 -22.15 -11.28 8.82
N ALA A 14 -22.42 -12.50 9.29
CA ALA A 14 -21.65 -13.69 8.91
C ALA A 14 -21.93 -14.12 7.46
N VAL A 15 -23.19 -14.06 7.01
CA VAL A 15 -23.55 -14.34 5.60
C VAL A 15 -22.97 -13.28 4.66
N GLY A 16 -22.93 -12.00 5.08
CA GLY A 16 -22.23 -10.94 4.34
C GLY A 16 -20.72 -11.18 4.21
N ALA A 17 -20.06 -11.68 5.27
CA ALA A 17 -18.63 -11.94 5.27
C ALA A 17 -18.23 -13.17 4.44
N VAL A 18 -19.06 -14.22 4.39
CA VAL A 18 -18.81 -15.41 3.57
C VAL A 18 -19.04 -15.12 2.08
N ILE A 19 -19.99 -14.24 1.74
CA ILE A 19 -20.19 -13.76 0.35
C ILE A 19 -19.02 -12.85 -0.09
N ALA A 20 -18.47 -12.05 0.81
CA ALA A 20 -17.31 -11.20 0.53
C ALA A 20 -16.00 -11.99 0.33
N LEU A 21 -15.81 -13.12 1.04
CA LEU A 21 -14.60 -13.94 0.93
C LEU A 21 -14.57 -14.82 -0.34
N ALA A 22 -15.74 -15.16 -0.90
CA ALA A 22 -15.84 -15.89 -2.18
C ALA A 22 -15.64 -14.99 -3.41
N LEU A 23 -15.69 -13.66 -3.26
CA LEU A 23 -15.51 -12.68 -4.34
C LEU A 23 -14.07 -12.16 -4.48
N PHE A 24 -13.13 -12.60 -3.63
CA PHE A 24 -11.80 -11.98 -3.50
C PHE A 24 -10.62 -12.80 -4.05
N ALA A 25 -10.88 -13.66 -5.04
CA ALA A 25 -9.89 -14.00 -6.05
C ALA A 25 -10.27 -13.21 -7.30
N ALA A 26 -9.63 -12.05 -7.51
CA ALA A 26 -9.95 -11.15 -8.62
C ALA A 26 -9.73 -11.86 -9.96
N ALA A 27 -10.82 -12.35 -10.53
CA ALA A 27 -10.82 -12.95 -11.85
C ALA A 27 -10.87 -11.81 -12.86
N VAL A 28 -9.73 -11.52 -13.49
CA VAL A 28 -9.67 -10.63 -14.66
C VAL A 28 -9.63 -11.55 -15.88
N THR A 29 -10.54 -11.32 -16.83
CA THR A 29 -10.58 -12.11 -18.06
C THR A 29 -10.04 -11.29 -19.21
N LEU A 30 -9.10 -11.88 -19.95
CA LEU A 30 -8.65 -11.37 -21.24
C LEU A 30 -9.40 -12.13 -22.33
N SER A 31 -10.19 -11.42 -23.14
CA SER A 31 -10.97 -12.04 -24.23
C SER A 31 -10.81 -11.28 -25.54
N ARG A 32 -10.99 -11.97 -26.67
CA ARG A 32 -11.01 -11.37 -28.00
C ARG A 32 -12.45 -11.29 -28.48
N THR A 33 -12.93 -10.10 -28.85
CA THR A 33 -14.28 -9.96 -29.40
C THR A 33 -14.31 -10.53 -30.82
N PRO A 34 -15.25 -11.43 -31.17
CA PRO A 34 -15.45 -11.83 -32.56
C PRO A 34 -15.91 -10.59 -33.34
N SER A 35 -15.21 -10.24 -34.42
CA SER A 35 -15.64 -9.17 -35.31
C SER A 35 -17.01 -9.52 -35.91
N GLU A 36 -17.99 -8.67 -35.65
CA GLU A 36 -19.33 -8.73 -36.21
C GLU A 36 -19.27 -8.48 -37.72
N VAL A 37 -19.49 -9.54 -38.49
CA VAL A 37 -19.88 -9.48 -39.91
C VAL A 37 -21.30 -10.02 -39.97
N ALA A 38 -22.24 -9.22 -40.45
CA ALA A 38 -23.62 -9.61 -40.76
C ALA A 38 -23.88 -9.41 -42.27
N PRO A 39 -24.94 -9.98 -42.89
CA PRO A 39 -25.75 -11.14 -42.49
C PRO A 39 -25.95 -12.18 -43.64
N THR A 40 -26.65 -13.27 -43.32
CA THR A 40 -27.54 -14.14 -44.15
C THR A 40 -27.11 -15.61 -44.26
N ALA A 41 -27.84 -16.48 -43.55
CA ALA A 41 -28.59 -17.60 -44.15
C ALA A 41 -29.42 -18.34 -43.08
N THR A 42 -30.74 -18.24 -43.24
CA THR A 42 -31.80 -19.05 -42.62
C THR A 42 -31.69 -20.53 -43.04
N ILE A 43 -31.97 -21.48 -42.13
CA ILE A 43 -32.82 -22.67 -42.35
C ILE A 43 -33.20 -23.35 -41.01
N ALA A 44 -34.52 -23.34 -40.77
CA ALA A 44 -35.45 -24.32 -40.19
C ALA A 44 -35.16 -25.18 -38.93
N ARG A 45 -36.01 -24.92 -37.91
CA ARG A 45 -36.94 -25.80 -37.17
C ARG A 45 -36.48 -27.18 -36.64
N ALA A 46 -36.67 -27.36 -35.32
CA ALA A 46 -37.55 -28.40 -34.78
C ALA A 46 -38.14 -27.98 -33.42
N THR A 47 -39.45 -28.15 -33.30
CA THR A 47 -40.32 -27.80 -32.17
C THR A 47 -40.51 -29.03 -31.27
N ALA A 48 -40.55 -28.86 -29.95
CA ALA A 48 -41.35 -29.72 -29.07
C ALA A 48 -41.70 -28.97 -27.78
N VAL A 49 -42.96 -28.53 -27.69
CA VAL A 49 -43.64 -28.05 -26.49
C VAL A 49 -44.43 -29.24 -25.94
N LEU A 50 -44.38 -29.48 -24.63
CA LEU A 50 -45.41 -30.25 -23.93
C LEU A 50 -45.59 -29.69 -22.52
N ALA A 51 -46.66 -28.93 -22.36
CA ALA A 51 -47.31 -28.66 -21.09
C ALA A 51 -48.49 -29.65 -20.97
N ALA A 52 -48.71 -30.19 -19.77
CA ALA A 52 -49.98 -30.78 -19.37
C ALA A 52 -50.21 -30.53 -17.88
N THR A 53 -51.36 -29.94 -17.59
CA THR A 53 -51.93 -29.57 -16.28
C THR A 53 -52.85 -30.71 -15.74
N PRO A 54 -53.79 -30.50 -14.79
CA PRO A 54 -53.80 -31.12 -13.46
C PRO A 54 -55.03 -32.04 -13.22
N SER A 55 -55.16 -32.68 -12.04
CA SER A 55 -56.43 -33.23 -11.47
C SER A 55 -56.20 -33.92 -10.10
N PRO A 56 -57.22 -34.28 -9.28
CA PRO A 56 -57.82 -33.38 -8.26
C PRO A 56 -57.94 -34.01 -6.83
N VAL A 57 -58.44 -33.16 -5.92
CA VAL A 57 -58.99 -33.29 -4.52
C VAL A 57 -59.90 -34.55 -4.36
N PRO A 58 -60.17 -35.20 -3.17
CA PRO A 58 -60.54 -34.52 -1.92
C PRO A 58 -60.37 -35.18 -0.51
N ASN A 59 -60.64 -34.31 0.47
CA ASN A 59 -61.35 -34.52 1.75
C ASN A 59 -60.61 -34.77 3.07
N ALA A 60 -61.13 -34.04 4.06
CA ALA A 60 -60.66 -33.78 5.41
C ALA A 60 -61.27 -34.74 6.45
N THR A 61 -60.57 -35.00 7.56
CA THR A 61 -61.12 -35.12 8.94
C THR A 61 -59.96 -35.11 9.98
N PRO A 62 -60.20 -35.00 11.31
CA PRO A 62 -59.63 -33.96 12.15
C PRO A 62 -58.54 -34.44 13.13
N ALA A 63 -57.98 -33.49 13.88
CA ALA A 63 -57.01 -33.66 14.97
C ALA A 63 -57.44 -34.72 16.01
N PRO A 64 -56.49 -35.25 16.81
CA PRO A 64 -56.27 -34.59 18.10
C PRO A 64 -54.85 -34.69 18.70
N THR A 65 -54.68 -33.88 19.74
CA THR A 65 -53.82 -34.06 20.92
C THR A 65 -52.37 -33.57 20.84
N ARG A 66 -52.16 -32.52 21.62
CA ARG A 66 -50.92 -31.86 21.97
C ARG A 66 -50.19 -32.73 23.02
N GLU A 67 -49.13 -33.42 22.60
CA GLU A 67 -48.24 -34.15 23.50
C GLU A 67 -46.89 -33.44 23.57
N ALA A 68 -46.45 -33.15 24.79
CA ALA A 68 -45.25 -32.39 25.07
C ALA A 68 -44.00 -33.24 24.80
N VAL A 69 -43.28 -32.92 23.72
CA VAL A 69 -41.98 -33.53 23.42
C VAL A 69 -40.87 -32.73 24.09
N ALA A 70 -40.13 -33.42 24.95
CA ALA A 70 -38.94 -32.95 25.64
C ALA A 70 -37.85 -32.47 24.64
N ARG A 71 -37.17 -31.38 25.00
CA ARG A 71 -35.96 -30.91 24.31
C ARG A 71 -34.87 -31.99 24.33
N PRO A 72 -34.27 -32.35 23.19
CA PRO A 72 -32.97 -33.01 23.20
C PRO A 72 -31.87 -31.99 23.53
N GLU A 73 -30.94 -32.37 24.40
CA GLU A 73 -29.67 -31.67 24.63
C GLU A 73 -28.87 -31.56 23.32
N PRO A 74 -28.14 -30.45 23.08
CA PRO A 74 -27.32 -30.31 21.90
C PRO A 74 -26.04 -31.16 22.05
N THR A 75 -25.96 -32.19 21.20
CA THR A 75 -24.76 -32.99 20.93
C THR A 75 -23.61 -32.09 20.47
N ALA A 76 -22.44 -32.26 21.08
CA ALA A 76 -21.21 -31.55 20.75
C ALA A 76 -20.84 -31.71 19.26
N VAL A 77 -20.57 -30.58 18.60
CA VAL A 77 -20.04 -30.53 17.23
C VAL A 77 -18.51 -30.58 17.30
N PRO A 78 -17.84 -31.39 16.46
CA PRO A 78 -16.39 -31.51 16.47
C PRO A 78 -15.72 -30.22 15.97
N THR A 79 -14.73 -29.77 16.73
CA THR A 79 -13.79 -28.72 16.38
C THR A 79 -12.86 -29.22 15.27
N ALA A 80 -12.96 -28.66 14.06
CA ALA A 80 -11.96 -28.83 13.02
C ALA A 80 -11.93 -27.61 12.07
N LEU A 81 -10.71 -27.22 11.71
CA LEU A 81 -10.31 -26.19 10.73
C LEU A 81 -10.34 -24.71 11.19
N ALA A 82 -9.45 -24.37 12.13
CA ALA A 82 -8.81 -23.06 12.16
C ALA A 82 -7.62 -23.09 11.16
N GLY A 83 -7.85 -22.53 9.97
CA GLY A 83 -6.83 -22.27 8.96
C GLY A 83 -5.95 -21.11 9.38
N ARG A 84 -4.73 -21.45 9.78
CA ARG A 84 -3.52 -20.66 10.03
C ARG A 84 -3.37 -19.42 9.13
N ALA A 85 -3.69 -18.24 9.67
CA ALA A 85 -2.97 -17.01 9.33
C ALA A 85 -1.88 -16.86 10.38
N ASP A 86 -0.66 -17.29 10.05
CA ASP A 86 0.52 -16.94 10.85
C ASP A 86 0.70 -15.43 10.72
N ALA A 87 0.07 -14.67 11.62
CA ALA A 87 0.42 -13.29 11.87
C ALA A 87 1.84 -13.31 12.43
N THR A 88 2.83 -13.10 11.57
CA THR A 88 4.22 -12.92 11.97
C THR A 88 4.25 -11.76 12.95
N SER A 89 4.29 -12.07 14.25
CA SER A 89 4.53 -11.06 15.27
C SER A 89 5.92 -10.52 15.00
N ILE A 90 6.01 -9.29 14.48
CA ILE A 90 7.26 -8.54 14.48
C ILE A 90 7.54 -8.25 15.96
N ALA A 91 8.23 -9.18 16.62
CA ALA A 91 8.67 -9.03 17.98
C ALA A 91 9.73 -7.93 17.97
N VAL A 92 9.34 -6.73 18.36
CA VAL A 92 10.26 -5.61 18.53
C VAL A 92 11.07 -5.90 19.79
N ALA A 93 12.17 -6.63 19.63
CA ALA A 93 13.08 -6.95 20.72
C ALA A 93 13.60 -5.65 21.33
N THR A 94 13.15 -5.34 22.54
CA THR A 94 13.60 -4.19 23.36
C THR A 94 14.90 -4.49 24.13
N ALA A 95 15.67 -5.51 23.71
CA ALA A 95 16.86 -5.97 24.41
C ALA A 95 18.14 -5.47 23.73
N GLY A 96 18.92 -4.67 24.46
CA GLY A 96 20.31 -4.34 24.16
C GLY A 96 20.53 -2.89 23.74
N VAL A 97 21.20 -2.13 24.60
CA VAL A 97 21.79 -0.82 24.28
C VAL A 97 22.45 -0.91 22.90
N SER A 98 21.95 -0.10 21.97
CA SER A 98 22.37 -0.05 20.58
C SER A 98 23.88 0.03 20.45
N SER A 99 24.52 -1.08 20.11
CA SER A 99 25.90 -1.09 19.65
C SER A 99 25.93 -0.55 18.22
N ALA A 100 25.65 0.74 18.08
CA ALA A 100 25.94 1.45 16.85
C ALA A 100 27.47 1.51 16.71
N VAL A 101 28.00 1.01 15.60
CA VAL A 101 29.42 1.16 15.29
C VAL A 101 29.63 2.58 14.77
N THR A 102 30.56 3.32 15.36
CA THR A 102 30.87 4.68 14.91
C THR A 102 31.67 4.60 13.62
N LEU A 103 31.26 5.37 12.62
CA LEU A 103 31.95 5.54 11.34
C LEU A 103 32.47 6.99 11.24
N PRO A 104 33.48 7.27 10.40
CA PRO A 104 33.96 8.64 10.21
C PRO A 104 32.85 9.64 9.87
N GLU A 105 31.90 9.21 9.03
CA GLU A 105 30.80 10.05 8.54
C GLU A 105 29.44 9.74 9.21
N GLY A 106 29.41 8.98 10.31
CA GLY A 106 28.14 8.68 10.99
C GLY A 106 28.13 7.40 11.80
N TRP A 107 27.08 6.59 11.64
CA TRP A 107 26.86 5.39 12.45
C TRP A 107 26.34 4.22 11.63
N PHE A 108 26.75 3.01 12.00
CA PHE A 108 26.21 1.75 11.47
C PHE A 108 25.41 1.03 12.54
N PHE A 109 24.20 0.60 12.19
CA PHE A 109 23.30 -0.13 13.10
C PHE A 109 23.10 -1.55 12.61
N ALA A 110 23.64 -2.53 13.34
CA ALA A 110 23.44 -3.94 13.03
C ALA A 110 21.95 -4.34 13.13
N LEU A 111 21.54 -5.26 12.25
CA LEU A 111 20.22 -5.87 12.28
C LEU A 111 20.07 -6.76 13.53
N PRO A 112 18.90 -6.77 14.19
CA PRO A 112 18.67 -7.67 15.34
C PRO A 112 18.78 -9.16 14.99
N GLU A 113 18.39 -9.54 13.78
CA GLU A 113 18.34 -10.94 13.32
C GLU A 113 19.44 -11.28 12.29
N GLY A 114 20.35 -10.34 12.02
CA GLY A 114 21.40 -10.50 11.01
C GLY A 114 22.74 -10.98 11.56
N THR A 115 23.69 -11.23 10.66
CA THR A 115 25.10 -11.30 11.08
C THR A 115 25.50 -9.95 11.69
N ALA A 116 26.42 -9.93 12.67
CA ALA A 116 26.85 -8.69 13.34
C ALA A 116 27.36 -7.61 12.36
N ASN A 117 27.74 -8.04 11.15
CA ASN A 117 28.26 -7.18 10.09
C ASN A 117 27.17 -6.72 9.11
N GLN A 118 25.91 -7.11 9.26
CA GLN A 118 24.80 -6.67 8.42
C GLN A 118 23.91 -5.66 9.16
N GLY A 119 23.59 -4.56 8.48
CA GLY A 119 22.94 -3.42 9.13
C GLY A 119 22.56 -2.32 8.16
N PHE A 120 22.22 -1.16 8.70
CA PHE A 120 22.01 0.04 7.90
C PHE A 120 22.84 1.19 8.46
N ALA A 121 23.52 1.91 7.56
CA ALA A 121 24.31 3.07 7.94
C ALA A 121 23.53 4.38 7.78
N VAL A 122 23.70 5.28 8.74
CA VAL A 122 23.28 6.68 8.67
C VAL A 122 24.54 7.50 8.50
N LEU A 123 24.69 8.16 7.35
CA LEU A 123 25.92 8.83 6.95
C LEU A 123 25.65 10.27 6.54
N ASP A 124 26.64 11.14 6.74
CA ASP A 124 26.77 12.39 6.02
C ASP A 124 27.53 12.13 4.72
N GLU A 125 26.87 12.37 3.58
CA GLU A 125 27.49 12.13 2.28
C GLU A 125 28.14 13.43 1.76
N PRO A 126 29.41 13.42 1.30
CA PRO A 126 30.16 14.64 0.98
C PRO A 126 29.45 15.62 0.04
N ASP A 127 28.80 15.11 -1.01
CA ASP A 127 28.01 15.88 -1.99
C ASP A 127 26.52 15.51 -1.94
N GLY A 128 26.08 14.90 -0.85
CA GLY A 128 24.77 14.28 -0.72
C GLY A 128 24.02 14.70 0.55
N PRO A 129 23.02 13.92 0.97
CA PRO A 129 22.27 14.20 2.20
C PRO A 129 23.18 14.11 3.45
N PRO A 130 23.23 15.14 4.30
CA PRO A 130 23.84 15.06 5.63
C PRO A 130 22.89 14.37 6.63
N PHE A 131 22.58 13.08 6.40
CA PHE A 131 21.61 12.34 7.21
C PHE A 131 22.13 12.00 8.61
N ALA A 132 23.43 11.81 8.83
CA ALA A 132 23.97 11.57 10.18
C ALA A 132 23.81 12.83 11.05
N THR A 133 24.16 14.00 10.52
CA THR A 133 23.95 15.28 11.19
C THR A 133 22.46 15.51 11.45
N ALA A 134 21.60 15.29 10.46
CA ALA A 134 20.16 15.43 10.62
C ALA A 134 19.57 14.46 11.65
N TYR A 135 20.01 13.19 11.65
CA TYR A 135 19.61 12.18 12.62
C TYR A 135 19.90 12.62 14.05
N ARG A 136 21.13 13.09 14.33
CA ARG A 136 21.53 13.59 15.65
C ARG A 136 20.70 14.81 16.07
N LEU A 137 20.51 15.79 15.19
CA LEU A 137 19.73 17.00 15.47
C LEU A 137 18.26 16.70 15.79
N ASN A 138 17.74 15.55 15.34
CA ASN A 138 16.36 15.14 15.54
C ASN A 138 16.19 14.09 16.65
N GLY A 139 17.14 14.05 17.59
CA GLY A 139 17.09 13.18 18.76
C GLY A 139 17.63 11.76 18.53
N GLY A 140 18.17 11.49 17.35
CA GLY A 140 18.87 10.26 17.01
C GLY A 140 18.06 9.01 17.35
N PHE A 141 18.72 8.04 17.98
CA PHE A 141 18.13 6.75 18.30
C PHE A 141 16.90 6.85 19.21
N ALA A 142 16.92 7.76 20.19
CA ALA A 142 15.83 7.89 21.16
C ALA A 142 14.51 8.34 20.51
N VAL A 143 14.58 9.04 19.37
CA VAL A 143 13.42 9.56 18.67
C VAL A 143 13.12 8.79 17.39
N LEU A 144 14.09 8.71 16.48
CA LEU A 144 13.91 8.12 15.16
C LEU A 144 14.07 6.59 15.18
N GLY A 145 14.76 6.05 16.19
CA GLY A 145 15.08 4.62 16.27
C GLY A 145 16.20 4.21 15.30
N ARG A 146 16.24 2.92 14.95
CA ARG A 146 17.22 2.37 14.00
C ARG A 146 16.85 2.76 12.56
N PRO A 147 17.82 3.02 11.68
CA PRO A 147 17.56 2.98 10.25
C PRO A 147 17.03 1.60 9.84
N VAL A 148 16.05 1.59 8.93
CA VAL A 148 15.48 0.36 8.35
C VAL A 148 15.66 0.31 6.83
N SER A 149 16.31 1.33 6.27
CA SER A 149 16.67 1.40 4.86
C SER A 149 18.00 2.11 4.66
N ARG A 150 18.59 1.89 3.49
CA ARG A 150 19.55 2.80 2.86
C ARG A 150 18.85 4.08 2.40
N SER A 151 19.64 5.07 2.01
CA SER A 151 19.13 6.23 1.27
C SER A 151 18.56 5.80 -0.08
N LEU A 152 17.36 6.25 -0.41
CA LEU A 152 16.62 5.96 -1.64
C LEU A 152 16.17 7.26 -2.28
N GLN A 153 16.34 7.41 -3.59
CA GLN A 153 15.72 8.50 -4.34
C GLN A 153 14.34 8.07 -4.84
N LEU A 154 13.32 8.89 -4.63
CA LEU A 154 11.98 8.65 -5.16
C LEU A 154 11.74 9.49 -6.44
N SER A 155 10.57 9.30 -7.06
CA SER A 155 10.18 9.96 -8.32
C SER A 155 10.09 11.49 -8.23
N ASP A 156 9.96 12.04 -7.01
CA ASP A 156 10.00 13.48 -6.75
C ASP A 156 11.44 14.07 -6.77
N GLY A 157 12.43 13.22 -7.01
CA GLY A 157 13.84 13.58 -7.04
C GLY A 157 14.48 13.81 -5.67
N ALA A 158 13.72 13.70 -4.58
CA ALA A 158 14.26 13.80 -3.23
C ALA A 158 14.85 12.46 -2.79
N ILE A 159 15.82 12.53 -1.88
CA ILE A 159 16.46 11.38 -1.26
C ILE A 159 15.88 11.19 0.13
N TYR A 160 15.54 9.95 0.46
CA TYR A 160 14.87 9.54 1.67
C TYR A 160 15.68 8.49 2.42
N GLN A 161 15.65 8.51 3.74
CA GLN A 161 16.11 7.38 4.55
C GLN A 161 15.08 7.06 5.63
N LEU A 162 14.62 5.82 5.67
CA LEU A 162 13.59 5.34 6.57
C LEU A 162 14.21 4.84 7.88
N PHE A 163 13.56 5.18 8.99
CA PHE A 163 13.91 4.78 10.34
C PHE A 163 12.70 4.14 11.02
N ALA A 164 12.93 3.44 12.12
CA ALA A 164 11.87 2.74 12.86
C ALA A 164 10.66 3.63 13.18
N ASN A 165 10.90 4.89 13.54
CA ASN A 165 9.88 5.84 13.98
C ASN A 165 9.88 7.14 13.17
N GLY A 166 10.54 7.19 12.01
CA GLY A 166 10.62 8.42 11.23
C GLY A 166 11.24 8.27 9.86
N LEU A 167 11.22 9.36 9.11
CA LEU A 167 11.78 9.45 7.77
C LEU A 167 12.60 10.73 7.71
N LEU A 168 13.77 10.67 7.09
CA LEU A 168 14.53 11.86 6.73
C LEU A 168 14.42 12.06 5.22
N ARG A 169 14.24 13.31 4.79
CA ARG A 169 14.12 13.72 3.38
C ARG A 169 15.13 14.79 3.07
N TRP A 170 15.81 14.69 1.94
CA TRP A 170 16.74 15.70 1.47
C TRP A 170 16.50 16.00 0.00
N GLN A 171 16.49 17.27 -0.37
CA GLN A 171 16.34 17.70 -1.75
C GLN A 171 17.72 18.08 -2.31
N PRO A 172 18.13 17.55 -3.47
CA PRO A 172 19.33 18.00 -4.15
C PRO A 172 19.33 19.52 -4.38
N GLY A 173 20.50 20.14 -4.22
CA GLY A 173 20.67 21.59 -4.32
C GLY A 173 20.26 22.37 -3.07
N THR A 174 19.79 21.68 -2.01
CA THR A 174 19.54 22.32 -0.71
C THR A 174 20.64 21.93 0.29
N PRO A 175 21.24 22.92 1.00
CA PRO A 175 22.22 22.62 2.05
C PRO A 175 21.54 22.06 3.31
N ALA A 176 20.22 22.17 3.40
CA ALA A 176 19.43 21.69 4.52
C ALA A 176 18.80 20.34 4.19
N VAL A 177 18.98 19.35 5.06
CA VAL A 177 18.05 18.23 5.13
C VAL A 177 16.77 18.80 5.70
N ALA A 178 15.74 18.89 4.87
CA ALA A 178 14.40 19.09 5.35
C ALA A 178 14.10 17.88 6.24
N VAL A 179 14.25 18.05 7.56
CA VAL A 179 13.72 17.06 8.48
C VAL A 179 12.23 17.28 8.49
N THR A 180 11.65 16.76 7.44
CA THR A 180 10.31 16.27 7.50
C THR A 180 10.40 15.10 8.47
N ARG A 181 10.27 15.41 9.76
CA ARG A 181 9.58 14.54 10.71
C ARG A 181 8.11 14.41 10.27
N VAL A 182 7.84 14.38 8.94
CA VAL A 182 6.59 13.91 8.35
C VAL A 182 6.48 12.58 9.04
N ASP A 183 5.53 12.50 9.94
CA ASP A 183 4.30 11.85 9.56
C ASP A 183 4.52 10.86 8.41
N LEU A 184 5.40 9.87 8.63
CA LEU A 184 4.92 8.51 8.78
C LEU A 184 3.81 8.18 7.80
N LEU A 185 2.68 8.66 8.28
CA LEU A 185 1.35 8.33 7.89
C LEU A 185 0.84 9.34 6.88
N ALA A 186 1.20 10.63 6.93
CA ALA A 186 0.93 11.57 5.85
C ALA A 186 1.64 11.19 4.56
N PHE A 187 2.92 10.79 4.63
CA PHE A 187 3.63 10.23 3.48
C PHE A 187 2.88 9.02 2.92
N ALA A 188 2.53 8.07 3.79
CA ALA A 188 1.79 6.88 3.40
C ALA A 188 0.39 7.20 2.84
N THR A 189 -0.32 8.18 3.40
CA THR A 189 -1.64 8.61 2.92
C THR A 189 -1.54 9.29 1.54
N LEU A 190 -0.49 10.08 1.29
CA LEU A 190 -0.25 10.70 -0.03
C LEU A 190 0.01 9.65 -1.10
N ASP A 191 0.74 8.58 -0.76
CA ASP A 191 1.05 7.47 -1.66
C ASP A 191 -0.06 6.40 -1.73
N GLY A 192 -1.24 6.64 -1.14
CA GLY A 192 -2.36 5.71 -1.17
C GLY A 192 -2.14 4.41 -0.39
N LEU A 193 -1.19 4.38 0.53
CA LEU A 193 -0.85 3.20 1.35
C LEU A 193 -1.80 3.01 2.55
N GLU A 194 -2.84 3.84 2.70
CA GLU A 194 -3.74 3.84 3.86
C GLU A 194 -4.40 2.47 4.09
N ASP A 195 -4.87 1.82 3.02
CA ASP A 195 -5.50 0.50 3.11
C ASP A 195 -4.50 -0.59 3.50
N GLN A 196 -3.30 -0.54 2.95
CA GLN A 196 -2.24 -1.47 3.29
C GLN A 196 -1.79 -1.31 4.75
N LEU A 197 -1.64 -0.05 5.21
CA LEU A 197 -1.32 0.24 6.60
C LEU A 197 -2.43 -0.23 7.55
N TRP A 198 -3.70 -0.09 7.17
CA TRP A 198 -4.81 -0.61 7.95
C TRP A 198 -4.74 -2.13 8.12
N TRP A 199 -4.42 -2.87 7.05
CA TRP A 199 -4.17 -4.31 7.14
C TRP A 199 -2.97 -4.66 8.03
N LEU A 200 -1.98 -3.79 8.11
CA LEU A 200 -0.83 -3.91 9.02
C LEU A 200 -1.12 -3.40 10.44
N GLY A 201 -2.36 -3.03 10.72
CA GLY A 201 -2.83 -2.68 12.06
C GLY A 201 -2.68 -1.21 12.45
N VAL A 202 -2.51 -0.32 11.48
CA VAL A 202 -2.54 1.13 11.68
C VAL A 202 -3.97 1.65 11.48
N PRO A 203 -4.62 2.24 12.50
CA PRO A 203 -5.97 2.79 12.34
C PRO A 203 -6.05 3.82 11.22
N ARG A 204 -7.18 3.83 10.52
CA ARG A 204 -7.42 4.84 9.48
C ARG A 204 -7.56 6.22 10.10
N ARG A 205 -7.22 7.26 9.34
CA ARG A 205 -7.54 8.63 9.74
C ARG A 205 -9.06 8.81 9.90
N ALA A 206 -9.49 9.42 11.00
CA ALA A 206 -10.91 9.69 11.22
C ALA A 206 -11.46 10.64 10.13
N PRO A 207 -12.71 10.43 9.68
CA PRO A 207 -13.35 11.31 8.70
C PRO A 207 -13.38 12.78 9.13
N PRO A 208 -13.51 13.72 8.17
CA PRO A 208 -13.69 13.51 6.73
C PRO A 208 -12.35 13.31 6.01
N TRP A 209 -12.04 12.08 5.61
CA TRP A 209 -10.80 11.77 4.87
C TRP A 209 -11.03 11.82 3.36
N ASP A 210 -12.27 11.66 2.91
CA ASP A 210 -12.65 11.62 1.49
C ASP A 210 -12.65 13.02 0.85
N ASP A 211 -12.71 14.06 1.67
CA ASP A 211 -12.60 15.43 1.21
C ASP A 211 -11.20 15.94 1.60
N ARG A 212 -10.21 15.78 0.72
CA ARG A 212 -8.83 16.29 0.91
C ARG A 212 -8.79 17.82 1.16
N LEU A 213 -9.92 18.49 0.95
CA LEU A 213 -10.16 19.91 1.19
C LEU A 213 -10.90 20.20 2.49
N ALA A 214 -11.41 19.18 3.20
CA ALA A 214 -12.09 19.41 4.46
C ALA A 214 -11.10 19.94 5.51
N PRO A 215 -11.49 20.98 6.26
CA PRO A 215 -10.64 21.55 7.28
C PRO A 215 -10.29 20.48 8.31
N THR A 216 -9.04 20.49 8.76
CA THR A 216 -8.61 19.63 9.88
C THR A 216 -9.53 19.88 11.06
N PRO A 217 -10.08 18.84 11.72
CA PRO A 217 -11.00 19.03 12.84
C PRO A 217 -10.39 19.90 13.94
N ASP A 218 -11.25 20.67 14.61
CA ASP A 218 -10.85 21.51 15.74
C ASP A 218 -10.03 20.69 16.76
N PRO A 219 -8.90 21.24 17.29
CA PRO A 219 -8.06 20.50 18.23
C PRO A 219 -8.79 19.93 19.46
N ARG A 220 -9.86 20.59 19.94
CA ARG A 220 -10.68 20.09 21.05
C ARG A 220 -11.45 18.84 20.65
N VAL A 221 -11.97 18.78 19.44
CA VAL A 221 -12.64 17.58 18.89
C VAL A 221 -11.66 16.43 18.79
N ARG A 222 -10.42 16.69 18.36
CA ARG A 222 -9.38 15.66 18.26
C ARG A 222 -8.99 15.11 19.63
N LEU A 223 -8.91 15.96 20.66
CA LEU A 223 -8.65 15.50 22.03
C LEU A 223 -9.80 14.64 22.60
N GLN A 224 -11.05 14.86 22.17
CA GLN A 224 -12.17 13.99 22.53
C GLN A 224 -12.07 12.57 21.94
N TRP A 225 -11.17 12.34 20.97
CA TRP A 225 -10.92 11.00 20.45
C TRP A 225 -10.05 10.15 21.37
N LEU A 226 -9.44 10.70 22.43
CA LEU A 226 -8.66 9.94 23.41
C LEU A 226 -9.60 9.16 24.36
N THR A 227 -10.35 8.20 23.81
CA THR A 227 -11.36 7.44 24.57
C THR A 227 -10.81 6.18 25.23
N GLU A 228 -9.61 5.73 24.86
CA GLU A 228 -8.93 4.62 25.54
C GLU A 228 -8.13 5.20 26.73
N PRO A 229 -8.44 4.83 28.00
CA PRO A 229 -7.85 5.45 29.18
C PRO A 229 -6.33 5.34 29.29
N THR A 230 -5.78 4.18 28.95
CA THR A 230 -4.34 3.88 28.99
C THR A 230 -3.57 4.73 27.97
N ILE A 231 -4.08 4.82 26.73
CA ILE A 231 -3.49 5.67 25.70
C ILE A 231 -3.62 7.15 26.10
N ALA A 232 -4.77 7.55 26.65
CA ALA A 232 -5.01 8.92 27.09
C ALA A 232 -4.04 9.34 28.20
N VAL A 233 -3.83 8.49 29.22
CA VAL A 233 -2.88 8.74 30.31
C VAL A 233 -1.44 8.85 29.78
N HIS A 234 -1.04 7.95 28.89
CA HIS A 234 0.29 7.99 28.27
C HIS A 234 0.51 9.27 27.44
N TYR A 235 -0.50 9.67 26.67
CA TYR A 235 -0.43 10.85 25.80
C TYR A 235 -0.47 12.17 26.58
N LEU A 236 -1.37 12.30 27.55
CA LEU A 236 -1.54 13.52 28.34
C LEU A 236 -0.44 13.66 29.40
N GLY A 237 0.26 12.58 29.75
CA GLY A 237 1.21 12.54 30.84
C GLY A 237 0.51 12.58 32.20
N PRO A 238 1.28 12.50 33.31
CA PRO A 238 0.72 12.75 34.63
C PRO A 238 0.10 14.15 34.64
N SER A 239 -1.19 14.23 34.96
CA SER A 239 -1.81 15.52 35.24
C SER A 239 -0.96 16.20 36.33
N PRO A 240 -0.49 17.44 36.13
CA PRO A 240 0.22 18.13 37.19
C PRO A 240 -0.70 18.11 38.40
N ALA A 241 -0.25 17.43 39.46
CA ALA A 241 -1.09 17.20 40.63
C ALA A 241 -1.72 18.54 41.02
N SER A 242 -3.03 18.56 41.15
CA SER A 242 -3.90 19.73 41.33
C SER A 242 -3.69 20.49 42.65
N GLY A 243 -2.49 20.43 43.24
CA GLY A 243 -2.16 20.92 44.57
C GLY A 243 -1.20 22.11 44.64
N GLN A 244 -0.67 22.61 43.51
CA GLN A 244 0.09 23.86 43.50
C GLN A 244 -0.50 24.83 42.48
N GLU A 245 -1.59 25.48 42.88
CA GLU A 245 -2.02 26.76 42.32
C GLU A 245 -0.95 27.82 42.62
N SER A 246 0.16 27.78 41.87
CA SER A 246 1.11 28.88 41.88
C SER A 246 0.42 30.09 41.26
N ALA A 247 0.20 31.13 42.05
CA ALA A 247 -0.56 32.34 41.71
C ALA A 247 0.08 33.24 40.62
N GLY A 248 0.93 32.67 39.76
CA GLY A 248 1.43 33.29 38.54
C GLY A 248 1.06 32.38 37.37
N ALA A 249 -0.04 32.68 36.68
CA ALA A 249 -0.61 31.86 35.63
C ALA A 249 0.33 31.76 34.42
N GLU A 250 1.25 30.78 34.45
CA GLU A 250 1.93 30.34 33.25
C GLU A 250 0.87 29.77 32.28
N PRO A 251 0.93 30.10 30.97
CA PRO A 251 -0.02 29.56 30.00
C PRO A 251 -0.09 28.03 30.08
N PRO A 252 -1.27 27.42 29.86
CA PRO A 252 -1.45 25.98 29.98
C PRO A 252 -0.43 25.27 29.08
N GLN A 253 0.48 24.53 29.71
CA GLN A 253 1.50 23.80 28.98
C GLN A 253 0.81 22.74 28.10
N LEU A 254 1.22 22.67 26.84
CA LEU A 254 0.71 21.65 25.92
C LEU A 254 1.05 20.25 26.47
N PRO A 255 0.16 19.25 26.30
CA PRO A 255 0.44 17.89 26.71
C PRO A 255 1.78 17.39 26.15
N PRO A 256 2.59 16.65 26.93
CA PRO A 256 3.86 16.10 26.46
C PRO A 256 3.68 15.24 25.20
N GLY A 257 2.64 14.42 25.13
CA GLY A 257 2.32 13.61 23.96
C GLY A 257 2.01 14.45 22.72
N LEU A 258 1.45 15.65 22.86
CA LEU A 258 1.24 16.54 21.71
C LEU A 258 2.57 16.97 21.08
N ARG A 259 3.61 17.21 21.88
CA ARG A 259 4.96 17.56 21.40
C ARG A 259 5.70 16.38 20.78
N ILE A 260 5.40 15.15 21.20
CA ILE A 260 6.09 13.94 20.73
C ILE A 260 5.36 13.30 19.54
N TYR A 261 4.06 13.03 19.70
CA TYR A 261 3.22 12.26 18.76
C TYR A 261 2.36 13.16 17.86
N GLY A 262 2.15 14.42 18.23
CA GLY A 262 1.25 15.33 17.51
C GLY A 262 -0.20 15.09 17.88
N TRP A 263 -1.13 15.67 17.14
CA TRP A 263 -2.55 15.59 17.45
C TRP A 263 -3.13 14.20 17.12
N PRO A 264 -4.15 13.72 17.86
CA PRO A 264 -4.86 12.47 17.52
C PRO A 264 -5.46 12.54 16.12
N GLU A 265 -5.28 11.50 15.32
CA GLU A 265 -5.76 11.42 13.93
C GLU A 265 -6.83 10.36 13.72
N SER A 266 -7.02 9.47 14.68
CA SER A 266 -8.11 8.50 14.69
C SER A 266 -8.72 8.41 16.09
N ARG A 267 -9.86 7.72 16.19
CA ARG A 267 -10.29 7.11 17.45
C ARG A 267 -9.48 5.82 17.68
N PRO A 268 -9.42 5.32 18.93
CA PRO A 268 -8.88 4.00 19.21
C PRO A 268 -9.70 2.93 18.49
N GLU A 269 -9.00 2.01 17.82
CA GLU A 269 -9.58 0.90 17.08
C GLU A 269 -9.01 -0.42 17.59
N HIS A 270 -9.86 -1.45 17.68
CA HIS A 270 -9.43 -2.80 17.99
C HIS A 270 -8.78 -3.43 16.76
N VAL A 271 -7.53 -3.85 16.92
CA VAL A 271 -6.72 -4.48 15.88
C VAL A 271 -6.12 -5.75 16.45
N GLY A 272 -6.81 -6.88 16.25
CA GLY A 272 -6.36 -8.18 16.78
C GLY A 272 -6.19 -8.16 18.30
N ALA A 273 -4.95 -8.34 18.77
CA ALA A 273 -4.58 -8.38 20.19
C ALA A 273 -4.31 -7.00 20.81
N TYR A 274 -4.59 -5.91 20.09
CA TYR A 274 -4.27 -4.55 20.49
C TYR A 274 -5.47 -3.62 20.35
N ILE A 275 -5.45 -2.51 21.09
CA ILE A 275 -6.16 -1.29 20.68
C ILE A 275 -5.10 -0.31 20.19
N ALA A 276 -5.26 0.22 18.97
CA ALA A 276 -4.35 1.17 18.37
C ALA A 276 -5.04 2.51 18.13
N GLN A 277 -4.29 3.61 18.26
CA GLN A 277 -4.75 4.95 17.91
C GLN A 277 -3.67 5.68 17.12
N ARG A 278 -4.09 6.28 16.00
CA ARG A 278 -3.24 7.07 15.12
C ARG A 278 -3.09 8.50 15.64
N PHE A 279 -1.89 9.04 15.52
CA PHE A 279 -1.52 10.43 15.77
C PHE A 279 -0.72 10.94 14.56
N GLN A 280 -0.54 12.26 14.45
CA GLN A 280 0.20 12.87 13.34
C GLN A 280 1.65 12.39 13.16
N ARG A 281 2.27 11.75 14.15
CA ARG A 281 3.69 11.33 14.05
C ARG A 281 3.94 9.92 14.57
N ALA A 282 2.90 9.23 15.03
CA ALA A 282 3.04 7.93 15.66
C ALA A 282 1.71 7.19 15.66
N VAL A 283 1.78 5.89 15.89
CA VAL A 283 0.62 5.09 16.31
C VAL A 283 0.94 4.58 17.70
N LEU A 284 0.07 4.87 18.66
CA LEU A 284 0.15 4.27 19.99
C LEU A 284 -0.72 3.03 20.01
N ARG A 285 -0.25 1.96 20.62
CA ARG A 285 -1.03 0.74 20.82
C ARG A 285 -0.95 0.28 22.27
N VAL A 286 -2.04 -0.26 22.78
CA VAL A 286 -2.10 -0.95 24.09
C VAL A 286 -2.31 -2.45 23.87
N GLN A 287 -1.48 -3.27 24.51
CA GLN A 287 -1.59 -4.72 24.48
C GLN A 287 -2.82 -5.17 25.28
N LEU A 288 -3.73 -5.94 24.69
CA LEU A 288 -4.90 -6.50 25.40
C LEU A 288 -4.59 -7.86 26.04
N THR A 289 -3.84 -8.69 25.33
CA THR A 289 -3.48 -10.05 25.78
C THR A 289 -1.97 -10.21 25.73
N PRO A 290 -1.29 -10.64 26.81
CA PRO A 290 0.16 -10.83 26.78
C PRO A 290 0.52 -11.99 25.83
N GLY A 291 1.40 -11.73 24.87
CA GLY A 291 2.02 -12.73 24.00
C GLY A 291 3.41 -13.13 24.52
N ALA A 292 3.93 -14.27 24.05
CA ALA A 292 5.30 -14.67 24.34
C ALA A 292 6.28 -13.61 23.77
N GLY A 293 7.03 -12.95 24.64
CA GLY A 293 7.95 -11.85 24.25
C GLY A 293 7.27 -10.50 24.01
N SER A 294 5.95 -10.39 24.16
CA SER A 294 5.24 -9.11 24.15
C SER A 294 5.26 -8.47 25.54
N PRO A 295 5.05 -7.14 25.64
CA PRO A 295 4.88 -6.49 26.93
C PRO A 295 3.67 -7.04 27.69
N PRO A 296 3.58 -6.77 29.01
CA PRO A 296 2.36 -7.02 29.79
C PRO A 296 1.15 -6.32 29.17
N ALA A 297 -0.03 -6.93 29.33
CA ALA A 297 -1.30 -6.29 28.98
C ALA A 297 -1.44 -4.93 29.70
N GLY A 298 -2.01 -3.94 29.00
CA GLY A 298 -2.10 -2.56 29.48
C GLY A 298 -0.84 -1.72 29.25
N THR A 299 0.24 -2.27 28.69
CA THR A 299 1.41 -1.47 28.31
C THR A 299 1.14 -0.72 27.02
N VAL A 300 1.44 0.59 27.00
CA VAL A 300 1.39 1.42 25.79
C VAL A 300 2.74 1.38 25.09
N GLU A 301 2.71 1.09 23.80
CA GLU A 301 3.88 1.12 22.92
C GLU A 301 3.67 2.07 21.75
N VAL A 302 4.78 2.60 21.23
CA VAL A 302 4.81 3.23 19.91
C VAL A 302 5.03 2.13 18.88
N LEU A 303 4.13 2.01 17.91
CA LEU A 303 4.29 1.08 16.79
C LEU A 303 5.41 1.60 15.87
N PRO A 304 6.48 0.82 15.61
CA PRO A 304 7.52 1.23 14.69
C PRO A 304 7.00 1.16 13.25
N LEU A 305 6.65 2.32 12.69
CA LEU A 305 6.09 2.45 11.35
C LEU A 305 7.11 2.16 10.24
N GLY A 306 8.40 2.38 10.51
CA GLY A 306 9.48 2.16 9.55
C GLY A 306 9.48 0.75 8.95
N PRO A 307 9.57 -0.32 9.76
CA PRO A 307 9.49 -1.69 9.26
C PRO A 307 8.22 -1.97 8.46
N LEU A 308 7.06 -1.45 8.89
CA LEU A 308 5.80 -1.64 8.16
C LEU A 308 5.85 -0.99 6.77
N ILE A 309 6.39 0.22 6.70
CA ILE A 309 6.54 0.97 5.45
C ILE A 309 7.62 0.36 4.55
N ALA A 310 8.67 -0.23 5.13
CA ALA A 310 9.70 -0.95 4.37
C ALA A 310 9.14 -2.17 3.60
N HIS A 311 8.00 -2.72 4.05
CA HIS A 311 7.30 -3.81 3.35
C HIS A 311 6.32 -3.34 2.27
N THR A 312 6.04 -2.04 2.16
CA THR A 312 5.20 -1.50 1.09
C THR A 312 5.97 -1.41 -0.21
N SER A 313 5.27 -1.32 -1.34
CA SER A 313 5.88 -1.23 -2.68
C SER A 313 6.82 -0.03 -2.84
N VAL A 314 6.66 1.03 -2.03
CA VAL A 314 7.44 2.28 -2.14
C VAL A 314 8.91 2.10 -1.76
N PHE A 315 9.23 1.26 -0.77
CA PHE A 315 10.60 1.09 -0.27
C PHE A 315 11.23 -0.26 -0.64
N GLN A 316 10.65 -1.03 -1.58
CA GLN A 316 11.20 -2.33 -1.97
C GLN A 316 12.52 -2.21 -2.75
N GLY A 317 13.24 -3.34 -2.81
CA GLY A 317 14.44 -3.48 -3.63
C GLY A 317 15.73 -3.09 -2.91
N PRO A 318 16.70 -2.43 -3.58
CA PRO A 318 18.04 -2.24 -3.05
C PRO A 318 18.09 -1.35 -1.80
N ALA A 319 17.04 -0.56 -1.53
CA ALA A 319 16.94 0.30 -0.36
C ALA A 319 16.77 -0.49 0.95
N THR A 320 16.09 -1.65 0.93
CA THR A 320 15.89 -2.51 2.10
C THR A 320 16.94 -3.61 2.23
N ALA A 321 17.85 -3.72 1.25
CA ALA A 321 19.01 -4.60 1.38
C ALA A 321 20.02 -4.00 2.38
N PRO A 322 20.47 -4.76 3.41
CA PRO A 322 21.38 -4.25 4.41
C PRO A 322 22.78 -3.98 3.85
N ASP A 323 23.44 -2.97 4.40
CA ASP A 323 24.87 -2.72 4.29
C ASP A 323 25.69 -3.82 4.98
N THR A 324 26.88 -4.09 4.45
CA THR A 324 27.85 -5.00 5.08
C THR A 324 29.05 -4.22 5.61
N LEU A 325 29.41 -4.43 6.86
CA LEU A 325 30.55 -3.85 7.54
C LEU A 325 31.75 -4.82 7.48
N VAL A 326 32.90 -4.36 6.99
CA VAL A 326 34.18 -5.07 6.97
C VAL A 326 35.25 -4.09 7.47
N ASP A 327 35.99 -4.49 8.50
CA ASP A 327 37.05 -3.67 9.11
C ASP A 327 36.59 -2.24 9.46
N GLU A 328 35.44 -2.13 10.12
CA GLU A 328 34.81 -0.85 10.52
C GLU A 328 34.49 0.09 9.35
N ARG A 329 34.46 -0.44 8.12
CA ARG A 329 34.10 0.27 6.90
C ARG A 329 32.95 -0.44 6.20
N ILE A 330 32.13 0.32 5.48
CA ILE A 330 31.06 -0.26 4.68
C ILE A 330 31.71 -0.86 3.43
N ALA A 331 31.70 -2.19 3.32
CA ALA A 331 32.47 -2.95 2.34
C ALA A 331 31.96 -2.78 0.90
N ALA A 332 30.65 -2.60 0.77
CA ALA A 332 30.00 -2.19 -0.47
C ALA A 332 28.58 -1.75 -0.12
N ARG A 333 28.24 -0.48 -0.36
CA ARG A 333 26.86 -0.18 -0.71
C ARG A 333 26.68 -0.76 -2.09
N ALA A 334 25.64 -1.58 -2.30
CA ALA A 334 25.17 -1.81 -3.66
C ALA A 334 25.14 -0.45 -4.36
N PRO A 335 25.68 -0.32 -5.59
CA PRO A 335 25.69 0.96 -6.27
C PRO A 335 24.29 1.52 -6.12
N ARG A 336 24.19 2.81 -5.78
CA ARG A 336 22.90 3.48 -5.91
C ARG A 336 22.37 3.08 -7.29
N PRO A 337 21.07 2.91 -7.49
CA PRO A 337 20.56 3.22 -8.82
C PRO A 337 21.08 4.63 -9.10
N VAL A 338 22.21 4.73 -9.80
CA VAL A 338 22.81 5.96 -10.24
C VAL A 338 21.85 6.37 -11.34
N LEU A 339 20.78 7.05 -10.93
CA LEU A 339 20.17 8.01 -11.81
C LEU A 339 21.31 8.96 -12.10
N GLU A 340 21.88 8.84 -13.30
CA GLU A 340 22.75 9.86 -13.85
C GLU A 340 21.99 11.16 -13.69
N TRP A 341 22.36 11.94 -12.67
CA TRP A 341 21.84 13.27 -12.50
C TRP A 341 22.18 13.97 -13.81
N PRO A 342 21.20 14.51 -14.55
CA PRO A 342 21.55 15.47 -15.58
C PRO A 342 22.25 16.58 -14.82
N VAL A 343 23.58 16.59 -14.90
CA VAL A 343 24.36 17.77 -14.60
C VAL A 343 23.76 18.78 -15.56
N LEU A 344 22.92 19.69 -15.04
CA LEU A 344 22.42 20.80 -15.83
C LEU A 344 23.67 21.37 -16.50
N PRO A 345 23.76 21.34 -17.85
CA PRO A 345 24.96 21.76 -18.52
C PRO A 345 25.29 23.14 -17.97
N ALA A 346 26.49 23.29 -17.41
CA ALA A 346 26.97 24.58 -16.94
C ALA A 346 26.65 25.59 -18.05
N PRO A 347 26.03 26.75 -17.73
CA PRO A 347 25.52 27.66 -18.74
C PRO A 347 26.62 27.89 -19.77
N THR A 348 26.41 27.34 -20.97
CA THR A 348 27.40 27.44 -22.04
C THR A 348 27.67 28.93 -22.22
N PRO A 349 28.91 29.41 -22.08
CA PRO A 349 29.20 30.81 -22.35
C PRO A 349 28.65 31.11 -23.72
N THR A 350 27.81 32.14 -23.81
CA THR A 350 27.12 32.53 -25.05
C THR A 350 28.17 32.82 -26.11
N SER A 351 28.50 31.80 -26.91
CA SER A 351 29.39 31.91 -28.06
C SER A 351 28.59 32.52 -29.20
N ALA A 352 29.20 33.48 -29.89
CA ALA A 352 28.57 34.32 -30.90
C ALA A 352 27.78 33.53 -31.95
N LEU A 353 26.64 34.11 -32.39
CA LEU A 353 25.77 33.61 -33.45
C LEU A 353 26.58 33.17 -34.69
N PRO A 354 26.43 31.92 -35.17
CA PRO A 354 26.89 31.57 -36.51
C PRO A 354 25.92 32.13 -37.55
N THR A 355 26.45 32.85 -38.53
CA THR A 355 25.74 33.26 -39.75
C THR A 355 25.49 32.04 -40.62
N VAL A 356 24.22 31.66 -40.82
CA VAL A 356 23.83 30.54 -41.68
C VAL A 356 23.66 31.03 -43.13
N ALA A 357 24.38 30.42 -44.06
CA ALA A 357 24.18 30.58 -45.51
C ALA A 357 23.06 29.64 -46.01
N PRO A 358 22.25 30.05 -47.02
CA PRO A 358 21.13 29.24 -47.50
C PRO A 358 21.61 28.06 -48.37
N THR A 359 21.28 26.84 -47.96
CA THR A 359 21.46 25.59 -48.72
C THR A 359 20.21 25.30 -49.55
N ALA A 360 20.37 25.08 -50.86
CA ALA A 360 19.30 24.76 -51.78
C ALA A 360 18.71 23.36 -51.53
N VAL A 361 17.37 23.29 -51.52
CA VAL A 361 16.58 22.06 -51.34
C VAL A 361 16.40 21.35 -52.68
N ALA A 362 16.90 20.11 -52.79
CA ALA A 362 16.59 19.21 -53.89
C ALA A 362 15.39 18.32 -53.52
N LEU A 363 14.31 18.42 -54.29
CA LEU A 363 13.11 17.59 -54.19
C LEU A 363 13.36 16.21 -54.82
N GLY A 364 13.55 15.18 -53.99
CA GLY A 364 13.46 13.78 -54.40
C GLY A 364 12.04 13.26 -54.21
N LEU A 365 11.43 12.67 -55.25
CA LEU A 365 10.15 11.98 -55.16
C LEU A 365 10.27 10.69 -54.32
N PRO A 366 9.30 10.37 -53.44
CA PRO A 366 9.28 9.12 -52.70
C PRO A 366 8.83 7.94 -53.59
N THR A 367 9.67 6.91 -53.70
CA THR A 367 9.32 5.61 -54.26
C THR A 367 8.50 4.83 -53.23
N VAL A 368 7.24 4.52 -53.54
CA VAL A 368 6.35 3.70 -52.71
C VAL A 368 6.75 2.23 -52.85
N GLY A 369 7.21 1.61 -51.75
CA GLY A 369 7.45 0.17 -51.68
C GLY A 369 6.14 -0.64 -51.65
N PRO A 370 6.17 -1.94 -52.02
CA PRO A 370 4.98 -2.77 -52.10
C PRO A 370 4.30 -2.94 -50.73
N VAL A 371 3.01 -2.63 -50.68
CA VAL A 371 2.12 -2.85 -49.53
C VAL A 371 1.85 -4.35 -49.41
N SER A 372 2.28 -4.96 -48.31
CA SER A 372 1.95 -6.35 -47.98
C SER A 372 0.47 -6.50 -47.65
N THR A 373 -0.25 -7.29 -48.45
CA THR A 373 -1.65 -7.68 -48.22
C THR A 373 -1.74 -8.60 -46.99
N PRO A 374 -2.58 -8.32 -45.98
CA PRO A 374 -2.74 -9.21 -44.84
C PRO A 374 -3.44 -10.50 -45.27
N ALA A 375 -2.78 -11.64 -45.06
CA ALA A 375 -3.36 -12.95 -45.24
C ALA A 375 -4.47 -13.20 -44.21
N VAL A 376 -5.62 -13.64 -44.68
CA VAL A 376 -6.78 -13.99 -43.86
C VAL A 376 -6.52 -15.32 -43.14
N GLY A 377 -6.61 -15.28 -41.80
CA GLY A 377 -7.12 -16.37 -40.99
C GLY A 377 -6.31 -17.68 -40.91
N VAL A 378 -5.06 -17.63 -40.45
CA VAL A 378 -4.43 -18.79 -39.81
C VAL A 378 -4.56 -18.62 -38.30
N VAL A 379 -5.22 -19.57 -37.63
CA VAL A 379 -5.18 -19.70 -36.17
C VAL A 379 -3.74 -20.05 -35.80
N VAL A 380 -2.98 -19.06 -35.33
CA VAL A 380 -1.59 -19.27 -34.90
C VAL A 380 -1.65 -20.02 -33.56
N PRO A 381 -1.13 -21.27 -33.45
CA PRO A 381 -1.26 -22.09 -32.24
C PRO A 381 -0.44 -21.60 -31.03
N ASP A 382 0.17 -20.42 -31.10
CA ASP A 382 1.19 -19.95 -30.14
C ASP A 382 0.87 -18.57 -29.54
N ALA A 383 -0.39 -18.15 -29.59
CA ALA A 383 -0.84 -16.94 -28.91
C ALA A 383 -0.97 -17.17 -27.39
N ALA A 384 0.14 -16.99 -26.66
CA ALA A 384 0.21 -17.12 -25.21
C ALA A 384 0.23 -15.77 -24.49
N LEU A 385 -0.82 -14.96 -24.71
CA LEU A 385 -1.04 -13.77 -23.89
C LEU A 385 -1.49 -14.18 -22.48
N ARG A 386 -0.85 -13.62 -21.47
CA ARG A 386 -1.19 -13.87 -20.06
C ARG A 386 -1.23 -12.58 -19.25
N LEU A 387 -2.12 -12.56 -18.26
CA LEU A 387 -2.08 -11.56 -17.20
C LEU A 387 -0.99 -11.99 -16.22
N VAL A 388 0.05 -11.18 -16.07
CA VAL A 388 1.20 -11.55 -15.24
C VAL A 388 1.13 -10.90 -13.87
N ALA A 389 0.52 -9.73 -13.78
CA ALA A 389 0.31 -9.04 -12.51
C ALA A 389 -0.92 -8.14 -12.58
N VAL A 390 -1.62 -8.04 -11.45
CA VAL A 390 -2.49 -6.92 -11.12
C VAL A 390 -1.76 -6.18 -10.02
N VAL A 391 -1.31 -4.97 -10.32
CA VAL A 391 -0.44 -4.17 -9.45
C VAL A 391 -1.24 -2.98 -8.95
N ASN A 392 -1.25 -2.83 -7.63
CA ASN A 392 -1.79 -1.65 -6.98
C ASN A 392 -0.62 -0.87 -6.37
N GLU A 393 -0.17 0.17 -7.08
CA GLU A 393 0.89 1.09 -6.66
C GLU A 393 0.26 2.44 -6.28
N GLY A 394 -0.43 2.47 -5.13
CA GLY A 394 -1.04 3.67 -4.59
C GLY A 394 -2.29 4.10 -5.36
N SER A 395 -2.26 5.29 -5.98
CA SER A 395 -3.36 5.77 -6.82
C SER A 395 -3.36 5.20 -8.25
N SER A 396 -2.37 4.37 -8.59
CA SER A 396 -2.25 3.72 -9.89
C SER A 396 -2.45 2.22 -9.75
N GLU A 397 -3.69 1.79 -9.94
CA GLU A 397 -3.95 0.38 -10.23
C GLU A 397 -3.65 0.13 -11.72
N HIS A 398 -2.89 -0.92 -12.00
CA HIS A 398 -2.64 -1.34 -13.37
C HIS A 398 -2.54 -2.85 -13.52
N VAL A 399 -2.91 -3.34 -14.70
CA VAL A 399 -2.77 -4.74 -15.09
C VAL A 399 -1.62 -4.87 -16.08
N VAL A 400 -0.73 -5.84 -15.85
CA VAL A 400 0.39 -6.16 -16.75
C VAL A 400 0.00 -7.36 -17.61
N VAL A 401 -0.08 -7.14 -18.92
CA VAL A 401 -0.29 -8.18 -19.92
C VAL A 401 1.02 -8.49 -20.62
N ALA A 402 1.43 -9.75 -20.66
CA ALA A 402 2.66 -10.18 -21.33
C ALA A 402 2.38 -11.12 -22.50
N ASN A 403 3.18 -11.00 -23.55
CA ASN A 403 3.25 -12.01 -24.60
C ASN A 403 4.27 -13.08 -24.24
N GLY A 404 3.78 -14.23 -23.76
CA GLY A 404 4.59 -15.40 -23.47
C GLY A 404 4.83 -16.34 -24.65
N GLY A 405 4.29 -16.03 -25.82
CA GLY A 405 4.38 -16.86 -27.02
C GLY A 405 5.67 -16.62 -27.80
N SER A 406 5.90 -17.45 -28.82
CA SER A 406 7.07 -17.36 -29.71
C SER A 406 6.89 -16.36 -30.86
N GLN A 407 5.67 -15.83 -31.06
CA GLN A 407 5.31 -14.94 -32.16
C GLN A 407 4.78 -13.59 -31.65
N PRO A 408 4.98 -12.48 -32.39
CA PRO A 408 4.35 -11.21 -32.06
C PRO A 408 2.82 -11.30 -32.02
N GLN A 409 2.19 -10.64 -31.05
CA GLN A 409 0.74 -10.65 -30.86
C GLN A 409 0.14 -9.27 -30.97
N ASN A 410 -0.76 -9.08 -31.94
CA ASN A 410 -1.53 -7.85 -32.09
C ASN A 410 -2.75 -7.90 -31.16
N LEU A 411 -2.86 -6.90 -30.30
CA LEU A 411 -3.92 -6.77 -29.30
C LEU A 411 -5.19 -6.10 -29.82
N ARG A 412 -5.26 -5.69 -31.10
CA ARG A 412 -6.48 -5.10 -31.67
C ARG A 412 -7.68 -6.04 -31.50
N GLY A 413 -8.75 -5.53 -30.90
CA GLY A 413 -9.99 -6.28 -30.66
C GLY A 413 -9.95 -7.20 -29.43
N TRP A 414 -8.86 -7.16 -28.65
CA TRP A 414 -8.84 -7.72 -27.30
C TRP A 414 -9.45 -6.73 -26.30
N VAL A 415 -10.09 -7.27 -25.28
CA VAL A 415 -10.71 -6.51 -24.18
C VAL A 415 -10.25 -7.11 -22.86
N LEU A 416 -9.76 -6.25 -21.97
CA LEU A 416 -9.53 -6.55 -20.56
C LEU A 416 -10.79 -6.21 -19.77
N GLU A 417 -11.35 -7.16 -19.04
CA GLU A 417 -12.60 -6.97 -18.30
C GLU A 417 -12.41 -7.29 -16.81
N SER A 418 -12.81 -6.32 -15.97
CA SER A 418 -12.89 -6.46 -14.53
C SER A 418 -14.18 -7.21 -14.16
N GLN A 419 -14.08 -8.37 -13.52
CA GLN A 419 -15.27 -9.14 -13.13
C GLN A 419 -16.01 -8.55 -11.93
N THR A 420 -15.35 -7.73 -11.10
CA THR A 420 -15.96 -7.18 -9.88
C THR A 420 -16.64 -5.84 -10.12
N GLY A 421 -16.22 -5.07 -11.12
CA GLY A 421 -16.76 -3.73 -11.41
C GLY A 421 -17.28 -3.53 -12.84
N GLY A 422 -17.19 -4.54 -13.70
CA GLY A 422 -17.69 -4.47 -15.08
C GLY A 422 -16.93 -3.48 -15.98
N GLN A 423 -15.79 -2.93 -15.53
CA GLN A 423 -14.97 -2.05 -16.34
C GLN A 423 -14.33 -2.84 -17.48
N ARG A 424 -14.31 -2.24 -18.68
CA ARG A 424 -13.76 -2.86 -19.89
C ARG A 424 -12.75 -1.93 -20.54
N TYR A 425 -11.59 -2.47 -20.89
CA TYR A 425 -10.51 -1.75 -21.55
C TYR A 425 -10.21 -2.43 -22.89
N ALA A 426 -10.59 -1.77 -23.99
CA ALA A 426 -10.31 -2.25 -25.33
C ALA A 426 -8.89 -1.86 -25.73
N PHE A 427 -8.12 -2.82 -26.25
CA PHE A 427 -6.77 -2.54 -26.72
C PHE A 427 -6.79 -1.89 -28.12
N PRO A 428 -5.99 -0.83 -28.35
CA PRO A 428 -5.73 -0.33 -29.69
C PRO A 428 -4.89 -1.34 -30.50
N ALA A 429 -4.57 -0.97 -31.74
CA ALA A 429 -3.67 -1.77 -32.58
C ALA A 429 -2.22 -1.67 -32.08
N VAL A 430 -1.90 -2.43 -31.04
CA VAL A 430 -0.55 -2.57 -30.47
C VAL A 430 -0.10 -4.01 -30.64
N THR A 431 1.14 -4.20 -31.11
CA THR A 431 1.74 -5.53 -31.27
C THR A 431 2.80 -5.74 -30.22
N LEU A 432 2.65 -6.78 -29.39
CA LEU A 432 3.65 -7.21 -28.42
C LEU A 432 4.57 -8.26 -29.03
N ALA A 433 5.87 -7.99 -29.12
CA ALA A 433 6.86 -9.02 -29.46
C ALA A 433 6.94 -10.09 -28.35
N PRO A 434 7.48 -11.30 -28.62
CA PRO A 434 7.77 -12.30 -27.59
C PRO A 434 8.53 -11.72 -26.40
N GLY A 435 8.04 -11.94 -25.18
CA GLY A 435 8.64 -11.43 -23.95
C GLY A 435 8.25 -9.99 -23.57
N MET A 436 7.62 -9.23 -24.46
CA MET A 436 7.19 -7.85 -24.17
C MET A 436 5.95 -7.80 -23.29
N THR A 437 5.78 -6.67 -22.60
CA THR A 437 4.63 -6.40 -21.74
C THR A 437 3.93 -5.09 -22.10
N VAL A 438 2.65 -4.97 -21.76
CA VAL A 438 1.89 -3.71 -21.74
C VAL A 438 1.24 -3.54 -20.39
N ARG A 439 1.21 -2.30 -19.90
CA ARG A 439 0.54 -1.92 -18.66
C ARG A 439 -0.76 -1.18 -18.98
N VAL A 440 -1.87 -1.62 -18.39
CA VAL A 440 -3.18 -0.99 -18.52
C VAL A 440 -3.55 -0.38 -17.18
N HIS A 441 -3.56 0.94 -17.08
CA HIS A 441 -3.88 1.65 -15.84
C HIS A 441 -5.39 1.88 -15.71
N SER A 442 -5.98 1.50 -14.58
CA SER A 442 -7.37 1.79 -14.20
C SER A 442 -7.45 3.11 -13.43
N GLY A 443 -7.02 4.21 -14.04
CA GLY A 443 -7.03 5.55 -13.41
C GLY A 443 -8.38 6.27 -13.51
N GLN A 444 -8.76 7.03 -12.46
CA GLN A 444 -9.85 8.01 -12.50
C GLN A 444 -9.44 9.24 -13.33
N GLY A 445 -10.14 9.45 -14.45
CA GLY A 445 -9.98 10.60 -15.34
C GLY A 445 -10.14 10.17 -16.80
N SER A 446 -11.27 10.55 -17.41
CA SER A 446 -11.58 10.60 -18.85
C SER A 446 -10.70 9.79 -19.81
N ALA A 447 -11.27 8.70 -20.35
CA ALA A 447 -10.72 7.81 -21.38
C ALA A 447 -9.38 7.14 -21.04
N ALA A 448 -9.44 5.86 -20.66
CA ALA A 448 -8.28 5.01 -20.48
C ALA A 448 -7.38 5.01 -21.74
N ALA A 449 -6.18 5.54 -21.62
CA ALA A 449 -5.16 5.47 -22.65
C ALA A 449 -4.23 4.28 -22.37
N ALA A 450 -4.11 3.36 -23.31
CA ALA A 450 -3.05 2.36 -23.29
C ALA A 450 -1.70 3.08 -23.50
N VAL A 451 -0.80 2.99 -22.52
CA VAL A 451 0.56 3.54 -22.63
C VAL A 451 1.45 2.53 -23.37
N SER A 452 2.43 3.06 -24.12
CA SER A 452 3.32 2.37 -25.05
C SER A 452 4.00 1.11 -24.51
N PRO A 453 4.32 0.14 -25.39
CA PRO A 453 5.10 -1.05 -25.02
C PRO A 453 6.49 -0.65 -24.50
N THR A 454 6.91 -1.29 -23.40
CA THR A 454 8.26 -1.16 -22.80
C THR A 454 9.00 -2.47 -22.86
#